data_AF-A0A1Y2EMG9-F1
#
_entry.id   AF-A0A1Y2EMG9-F1
#
_cell.length_a   1.000
_cell.length_b   1.000
_cell.length_c   1.000
_cell.angle_alpha   90.00
_cell.angle_beta   90.00
_cell.angle_gamma   90.00
#
_symmetry.space_group_name_H-M   'P 1'
#
loop_
_entity.id
_entity.type
_entity.pdbx_description
1 polymer ?
#
loop_
_entity_poly.entity_id
_entity_poly.type
_entity_poly.pdbx_seq_one_letter_code
_entity_poly.pdbx_strand_id
1 'polypeptide(L)'
;MSEVPAIVKKYFPNGAPESWKKLFPNGPPPADFFEGAEPGKMPPKMKEAFPDGLPEDLKVFKNGIPDDFKEFLKEELAKISK
;
A
#
# COMPACT_ATOMS: atom_id res chain seq x y z
N MET A 1 -16.98 4.77 8.87
CA MET A 1 -16.30 3.48 9.06
C MET A 1 -15.54 3.23 7.78
N SER A 2 -14.22 3.43 7.78
CA SER A 2 -13.39 3.26 6.57
C SER A 2 -13.34 1.77 6.24
N GLU A 3 -14.29 1.32 5.45
CA GLU A 3 -14.40 -0.07 5.07
C GLU A 3 -13.16 -0.43 4.27
N VAL A 4 -12.39 -1.40 4.78
CA VAL A 4 -11.19 -1.82 4.06
C VAL A 4 -11.63 -2.37 2.70
N PRO A 5 -11.12 -1.82 1.60
CA PRO A 5 -11.50 -2.17 0.23
C PRO A 5 -11.32 -3.66 -0.04
N ALA A 6 -12.18 -4.25 -0.89
CA ALA A 6 -12.13 -5.68 -1.20
C ALA A 6 -10.77 -6.14 -1.76
N ILE A 7 -10.14 -5.30 -2.59
CA ILE A 7 -8.79 -5.54 -3.12
C ILE A 7 -7.73 -5.49 -2.01
N VAL A 8 -7.87 -4.62 -1.02
CA VAL A 8 -7.00 -4.64 0.18
C VAL A 8 -7.23 -5.93 0.96
N LYS A 9 -8.48 -6.36 1.16
CA LYS A 9 -8.78 -7.66 1.80
C LYS A 9 -8.22 -8.86 1.02
N LYS A 10 -8.12 -8.76 -0.31
CA LYS A 10 -7.57 -9.81 -1.18
C LYS A 10 -6.09 -10.08 -0.92
N TYR A 11 -5.31 -9.01 -0.70
CA TYR A 11 -3.86 -9.12 -0.41
C TYR A 11 -3.55 -9.13 1.10
N PHE A 12 -4.43 -8.50 1.88
CA PHE A 12 -4.35 -8.41 3.33
C PHE A 12 -5.67 -8.90 3.93
N PRO A 13 -5.83 -10.21 4.16
CA PRO A 13 -7.07 -10.77 4.70
C PRO A 13 -7.45 -10.19 6.06
N ASN A 14 -6.47 -9.71 6.84
CA ASN A 14 -6.66 -9.01 8.11
C ASN A 14 -7.02 -7.51 7.96
N GLY A 15 -7.18 -7.04 6.73
CA GLY A 15 -7.46 -5.64 6.40
C GLY A 15 -6.20 -4.79 6.21
N ALA A 16 -6.36 -3.47 6.13
CA ALA A 16 -5.23 -2.57 5.88
C ALA A 16 -4.14 -2.76 6.96
N PRO A 17 -2.88 -2.96 6.55
CA PRO A 17 -1.77 -3.26 7.46
C PRO A 17 -1.57 -2.12 8.46
N GLU A 18 -1.19 -2.45 9.69
CA GLU A 18 -0.99 -1.45 10.75
C GLU A 18 0.05 -0.40 10.36
N SER A 19 1.09 -0.83 9.65
CA SER A 19 2.13 0.03 9.11
C SER A 19 1.58 1.10 8.15
N TRP A 20 0.56 0.75 7.35
CA TRP A 20 -0.15 1.76 6.55
C TRP A 20 -0.99 2.68 7.42
N LYS A 21 -1.74 2.16 8.40
CA LYS A 21 -2.54 3.01 9.30
C LYS A 21 -1.68 3.99 10.09
N LYS A 22 -0.45 3.59 10.43
CA LYS A 22 0.52 4.41 11.18
C LYS A 22 1.11 5.54 10.34
N LEU A 23 1.43 5.28 9.07
CA LEU A 23 1.97 6.29 8.15
C LEU A 23 0.88 7.13 7.49
N PHE A 24 -0.28 6.53 7.24
CA PHE A 24 -1.43 7.09 6.53
C PHE A 24 -2.68 6.94 7.42
N PRO A 25 -2.80 7.73 8.49
CA PRO A 25 -3.95 7.66 9.40
C PRO A 25 -5.27 8.13 8.74
N ASN A 26 -5.17 8.90 7.65
CA ASN A 26 -6.32 9.45 6.92
C ASN A 26 -6.78 8.61 5.73
N GLY A 27 -6.14 7.47 5.44
CA GLY A 27 -6.53 6.66 4.28
C GLY A 27 -5.43 5.73 3.78
N PRO A 28 -5.63 5.05 2.65
CA PRO A 28 -4.57 4.29 1.99
C PRO A 28 -3.40 5.20 1.58
N PRO A 29 -2.19 4.63 1.37
CA PRO A 29 -1.06 5.38 0.86
C PRO A 29 -1.35 5.93 -0.53
N PRO A 30 -0.72 7.04 -0.92
CA PRO A 30 -0.76 7.48 -2.29
C PRO A 30 -0.15 6.40 -3.22
N ALA A 31 -0.70 6.21 -4.41
CA ALA A 31 -0.08 5.41 -5.48
C ALA A 31 1.39 5.82 -5.75
N ASP A 32 1.71 7.09 -5.52
CA ASP A 32 3.05 7.64 -5.59
C ASP A 32 4.02 7.05 -4.53
N PHE A 33 3.49 6.62 -3.37
CA PHE A 33 4.23 5.85 -2.36
C PHE A 33 4.79 4.52 -2.91
N PHE A 34 4.18 4.05 -3.99
CA PHE A 34 4.50 2.84 -4.70
C PHE A 34 5.11 3.11 -6.07
N GLU A 35 5.41 4.37 -6.37
CA GLU A 35 6.13 4.74 -7.58
C GLU A 35 7.54 4.16 -7.55
N GLY A 36 7.99 3.62 -8.69
CA GLY A 36 9.24 2.86 -8.77
C GLY A 36 9.18 1.47 -8.13
N ALA A 37 7.99 0.94 -7.78
CA ALA A 37 7.85 -0.46 -7.39
C ALA A 37 8.11 -1.36 -8.59
N GLU A 38 9.24 -2.07 -8.57
CA GLU A 38 9.57 -3.12 -9.54
C GLU A 38 9.24 -4.50 -8.96
N PRO A 39 8.86 -5.49 -9.79
CA PRO A 39 8.68 -6.85 -9.33
C PRO A 39 9.97 -7.39 -8.69
N GLY A 40 9.88 -7.75 -7.41
CA GLY A 40 11.02 -8.21 -6.59
C GLY A 40 11.82 -7.11 -5.90
N LYS A 41 11.49 -5.82 -6.10
CA LYS A 41 12.13 -4.70 -5.39
C LYS A 41 11.12 -3.90 -4.60
N MET A 42 11.57 -3.45 -3.42
CA MET A 42 10.83 -2.50 -2.62
C MET A 42 10.94 -1.10 -3.25
N PRO A 43 9.82 -0.38 -3.45
CA PRO A 43 9.86 1.00 -3.92
C PRO A 43 10.66 1.88 -2.94
N PRO A 44 11.35 2.91 -3.45
CA PRO A 44 12.20 3.79 -2.66
C PRO A 44 11.45 4.45 -1.50
N LYS A 45 10.24 4.96 -1.73
CA LYS A 45 9.41 5.57 -0.67
C LYS A 45 9.04 4.59 0.45
N MET A 46 8.79 3.32 0.14
CA MET A 46 8.59 2.30 1.18
C MET A 46 9.88 2.04 1.95
N LYS A 47 11.03 2.01 1.28
CA LYS A 47 12.32 1.87 1.95
C LYS A 47 12.64 3.06 2.87
N GLU A 48 12.28 4.27 2.47
CA GLU A 48 12.43 5.47 3.29
C GLU A 48 11.49 5.48 4.50
N ALA A 49 10.24 5.03 4.31
CA ALA A 49 9.27 4.94 5.40
C ALA A 49 9.52 3.75 6.33
N PHE A 50 10.12 2.68 5.81
CA PHE A 50 10.47 1.46 6.53
C PHE A 50 11.97 1.19 6.42
N PRO A 51 12.82 2.00 7.10
CA PRO A 51 14.27 1.86 7.03
C PRO A 51 14.77 0.53 7.61
N ASP A 52 14.02 -0.06 8.54
CA ASP A 52 14.27 -1.38 9.14
C ASP A 52 13.87 -2.55 8.21
N GLY A 53 13.21 -2.24 7.09
CA GLY A 53 12.69 -3.22 6.13
C GLY A 53 11.16 -3.35 6.16
N LEU A 54 10.62 -4.03 5.15
CA LEU A 54 9.17 -4.21 5.00
C LEU A 54 8.63 -5.02 6.19
N PRO A 55 7.64 -4.48 6.93
CA PRO A 55 6.97 -5.22 8.00
C PRO A 55 6.26 -6.45 7.41
N GLU A 56 6.03 -7.47 8.26
CA GLU A 56 5.46 -8.75 7.81
C GLU A 56 4.15 -8.59 7.09
N ASP A 57 3.31 -7.65 7.53
CA ASP A 57 2.04 -7.36 6.90
C ASP A 57 2.23 -6.90 5.45
N LEU A 58 3.26 -6.08 5.17
CA LEU A 58 3.55 -5.57 3.82
C LEU A 58 4.45 -6.50 2.99
N LYS A 59 4.82 -7.69 3.49
CA LYS A 59 5.60 -8.68 2.70
C LYS A 59 4.89 -9.12 1.42
N VAL A 60 3.57 -8.97 1.33
CA VAL A 60 2.82 -9.24 0.09
C VAL A 60 3.34 -8.41 -1.09
N PHE A 61 3.94 -7.24 -0.84
CA PHE A 61 4.57 -6.40 -1.88
C PHE A 61 6.06 -6.66 -2.09
N LYS A 62 6.65 -7.65 -1.41
CA LYS A 62 8.07 -8.00 -1.59
C LYS A 62 8.39 -8.38 -3.05
N ASN A 63 7.44 -9.00 -3.73
CA ASN A 63 7.57 -9.40 -5.14
C ASN A 63 7.06 -8.32 -6.11
N GLY A 64 6.91 -7.08 -5.65
CA GLY A 64 6.28 -6.00 -6.41
C GLY A 64 4.80 -5.88 -6.10
N ILE A 65 4.20 -4.84 -6.65
CA ILE A 65 2.79 -4.50 -6.40
C ILE A 65 1.97 -5.02 -7.57
N PRO A 66 0.90 -5.78 -7.30
CA PRO A 66 -0.01 -6.24 -8.34
C PRO A 66 -0.62 -5.05 -9.11
N ASP A 67 -0.75 -5.15 -10.43
CA ASP A 67 -1.33 -4.09 -11.26
C ASP A 67 -2.73 -3.66 -10.79
N ASP A 68 -3.61 -4.64 -10.51
CA ASP A 68 -4.96 -4.44 -9.99
C ASP A 68 -4.95 -3.62 -8.67
N PHE A 69 -3.93 -3.84 -7.84
CA PHE A 69 -3.73 -3.10 -6.60
C PHE A 69 -3.26 -1.66 -6.86
N LYS A 70 -2.42 -1.48 -7.87
CA LYS A 70 -1.89 -0.18 -8.29
C LYS A 70 -3.00 0.71 -8.87
N GLU A 71 -3.89 0.13 -9.67
CA GLU A 71 -5.10 0.80 -10.16
C GLU A 71 -6.01 1.22 -9.01
N PHE A 72 -6.26 0.31 -8.06
CA PHE A 72 -7.05 0.63 -6.88
C PHE A 72 -6.49 1.83 -6.09
N LEU A 73 -5.19 1.84 -5.84
CA LEU A 73 -4.54 2.94 -5.10
C LEU A 73 -4.65 4.27 -5.83
N LYS A 74 -4.54 4.28 -7.17
CA LYS A 74 -4.79 5.48 -7.99
C LYS A 74 -6.23 5.97 -7.84
N GLU A 75 -7.18 5.04 -7.86
CA GLU A 75 -8.61 5.38 -7.79
C GLU A 75 -9.01 5.91 -6.40
N GLU A 76 -8.50 5.31 -5.32
CA GLU A 76 -8.71 5.81 -3.96
C GLU A 76 -8.08 7.19 -3.74
N LEU A 77 -6.86 7.40 -4.23
CA LEU A 77 -6.22 8.72 -4.19
C LEU A 77 -7.09 9.79 -4.85
N ALA A 78 -7.63 9.45 -6.02
CA ALA A 78 -8.50 10.35 -6.77
C ALA A 78 -9.80 10.67 -6.02
N LYS A 79 -10.30 9.73 -5.20
CA LYS A 79 -11.47 9.95 -4.32
C LYS A 79 -11.14 10.81 -3.10
N ILE A 80 -9.94 10.68 -2.53
CA ILE A 80 -9.51 11.43 -1.34
C ILE A 80 -9.15 12.89 -1.70
N SER A 81 -8.70 13.14 -2.94
CA SER A 81 -8.31 14.47 -3.41
C SER A 81 -9.48 15.34 -3.93
N LYS A 82 -10.74 14.93 -3.73
CA LYS A 82 -11.95 15.61 -4.24
C LYS A 82 -12.87 16.02 -3.11
#